data_AF-A0A968UYD0-F1
#
_entry.id   AF-A0A968UYD0-F1
#
_cell.length_a   1.000
_cell.length_b   1.000
_cell.length_c   1.000
_cell.angle_alpha   90.00
_cell.angle_beta   90.00
_cell.angle_gamma   90.00
#
_symmetry.space_group_name_H-M   'P 1'
#
loop_
_entity.id
_entity.type
_entity.pdbx_description
1 polymer ?
#
loop_
_entity_poly.entity_id
_entity_poly.type
_entity_poly.pdbx_seq_one_letter_code
_entity_poly.pdbx_strand_id
1 'polypeptide(L)'
;MLVKELKNTSQISSFLDRIALGQNGYEQGLNKIERKKNGVFLTNSVDTVENLLDVVLIDSEIFEKRILEPSCGQGIFILKLLSDIYLKFPDSILISKFISNNIFFVDVQEEMVEKLKLIFKNYSLFF
;
A
#
# COMPACT_ATOMS: atom_id res chain seq x y z
N MET A 1 -10.02 26.81 -0.47
CA MET A 1 -9.10 25.67 -0.27
C MET A 1 -9.75 24.77 0.77
N LEU A 2 -10.26 23.60 0.38
CA LEU A 2 -10.81 22.64 1.34
C LEU A 2 -9.61 22.03 2.08
N VAL A 3 -9.41 22.41 3.34
CA VAL A 3 -8.41 21.79 4.20
C VAL A 3 -8.93 20.38 4.49
N LYS A 4 -8.28 19.35 3.92
CA LYS A 4 -8.59 17.97 4.27
C LYS A 4 -8.17 17.73 5.72
N GLU A 5 -9.06 17.11 6.48
CA GLU A 5 -8.83 16.76 7.87
C GLU A 5 -7.70 15.73 7.98
N LEU A 6 -6.73 15.98 8.85
CA LEU A 6 -5.62 15.08 9.11
C LEU A 6 -6.13 13.70 9.54
N LYS A 7 -5.60 12.64 8.92
CA LYS A 7 -5.97 11.27 9.27
C LYS A 7 -5.19 10.80 10.49
N ASN A 8 -5.92 10.31 11.49
CA ASN A 8 -5.32 9.71 12.67
C ASN A 8 -5.00 8.21 12.45
N THR A 9 -4.22 7.64 13.37
CA THR A 9 -3.79 6.24 13.33
C THR A 9 -4.96 5.26 13.22
N SER A 10 -6.08 5.51 13.91
CA SER A 10 -7.25 4.61 13.87
C SER A 10 -7.89 4.58 12.48
N GLN A 11 -8.03 5.74 11.83
CA GLN A 11 -8.57 5.84 10.47
C GLN A 11 -7.67 5.12 9.46
N ILE A 12 -6.35 5.29 9.59
CA ILE A 12 -5.36 4.63 8.74
C ILE A 12 -5.37 3.11 8.95
N SER A 13 -5.38 2.64 10.19
CA SER A 13 -5.50 1.20 10.52
C SER A 13 -6.76 0.61 9.88
N SER A 14 -7.91 1.25 10.08
CA SER A 14 -9.18 0.79 9.51
C SER A 14 -9.15 0.77 7.98
N PHE A 15 -8.43 1.68 7.33
CA PHE A 15 -8.23 1.65 5.89
C PHE A 15 -7.42 0.41 5.47
N LEU A 16 -6.27 0.18 6.11
CA LEU A 16 -5.40 -0.96 5.81
C LEU A 16 -6.09 -2.30 6.08
N ASP A 17 -6.84 -2.42 7.16
CA ASP A 17 -7.61 -3.62 7.50
C ASP A 17 -8.63 -3.94 6.40
N ARG A 18 -9.31 -2.92 5.86
CA ARG A 18 -10.24 -3.10 4.74
C ARG A 18 -9.52 -3.58 3.48
N ILE A 19 -8.33 -3.08 3.19
CA ILE A 19 -7.52 -3.55 2.06
C ILE A 19 -7.11 -5.01 2.28
N ALA A 20 -6.57 -5.34 3.46
CA ALA A 20 -6.15 -6.70 3.80
C ALA A 20 -7.31 -7.71 3.72
N LEU A 21 -8.50 -7.34 4.20
CA LEU A 21 -9.73 -8.12 4.06
C LEU A 21 -10.12 -8.31 2.59
N GLY A 22 -10.03 -7.25 1.77
CA GLY A 22 -10.30 -7.31 0.33
C GLY A 22 -9.33 -8.22 -0.41
N GLN A 23 -8.04 -8.15 -0.09
CA GLN A 23 -7.00 -9.05 -0.63
C GLN A 23 -7.33 -10.52 -0.30
N ASN A 24 -7.68 -10.80 0.95
CA ASN A 24 -8.08 -12.14 1.36
C ASN A 24 -9.31 -12.62 0.60
N GLY A 25 -10.35 -11.78 0.50
CA GLY A 25 -11.56 -12.10 -0.25
C GLY A 25 -11.29 -12.43 -1.72
N TYR A 26 -10.43 -11.63 -2.38
CA TYR A 26 -10.01 -11.92 -3.75
C TYR A 26 -9.23 -13.24 -3.85
N GLU A 27 -8.24 -13.45 -2.98
CA GLU A 27 -7.42 -14.68 -3.00
C GLU A 27 -8.27 -15.96 -2.79
N GLN A 28 -9.24 -15.93 -1.87
CA GLN A 28 -10.13 -17.06 -1.61
C GLN A 28 -11.17 -17.26 -2.72
N GLY A 29 -11.47 -16.21 -3.49
CA GLY A 29 -12.34 -16.29 -4.66
C GLY A 29 -11.70 -16.95 -5.87
N LEU A 30 -10.36 -17.08 -5.91
CA LEU A 30 -9.65 -17.73 -7.00
C LEU A 30 -9.76 -19.26 -6.91
N ASN A 31 -9.79 -19.92 -8.07
CA ASN A 31 -9.67 -21.37 -8.13
C ASN A 31 -8.31 -21.81 -7.54
N LYS A 32 -8.32 -22.81 -6.64
CA LYS A 32 -7.12 -23.29 -5.95
C LYS A 32 -5.99 -23.73 -6.89
N ILE A 33 -6.32 -24.33 -8.03
CA ILE A 33 -5.33 -24.78 -9.03
C ILE A 33 -4.69 -23.58 -9.72
N GLU A 34 -5.51 -22.63 -10.15
CA GLU A 34 -5.05 -21.40 -10.82
C GLU A 34 -4.22 -20.54 -9.87
N ARG A 35 -4.67 -20.38 -8.62
CA ARG A 35 -3.94 -19.65 -7.59
C ARG A 35 -2.53 -20.20 -7.38
N LYS A 36 -2.39 -21.52 -7.28
CA LYS A 36 -1.09 -22.18 -7.15
C LYS A 36 -0.25 -22.02 -8.42
N LYS A 37 -0.86 -22.18 -9.59
CA LYS A 37 -0.17 -22.06 -10.89
C LYS A 37 0.38 -20.66 -11.12
N ASN A 38 -0.38 -19.64 -10.73
CA ASN A 38 -0.04 -18.23 -10.94
C ASN A 38 0.69 -17.60 -9.75
N GLY A 39 0.91 -18.34 -8.66
CA GLY A 39 1.63 -17.85 -7.48
C GLY A 39 0.90 -16.73 -6.72
N VAL A 40 -0.44 -16.68 -6.75
CA VAL A 40 -1.21 -15.61 -6.10
C VAL A 40 -1.43 -15.96 -4.63
N PHE A 41 -0.57 -15.45 -3.76
CA PHE A 41 -0.73 -15.54 -2.31
C PHE A 41 -0.51 -14.15 -1.73
N LEU A 42 -1.59 -13.52 -1.29
CA LEU A 42 -1.59 -12.13 -0.87
C LEU A 42 -1.41 -12.03 0.63
N THR A 43 -0.45 -11.24 1.07
CA THR A 43 -0.23 -10.95 2.50
C THR A 43 -1.47 -10.25 3.07
N ASN A 44 -2.21 -10.92 3.94
CA ASN A 44 -3.49 -10.46 4.48
C ASN A 44 -3.45 -10.09 5.97
N SER A 45 -2.26 -10.03 6.56
CA SER A 45 -2.02 -9.63 7.95
C SER A 45 -1.26 -8.31 7.96
N VAL A 46 -1.90 -7.25 8.44
CA VAL A 46 -1.27 -5.94 8.63
C VAL A 46 -0.10 -6.08 9.60
N ASP A 47 -0.28 -6.75 10.74
CA ASP A 47 0.78 -7.03 11.73
C ASP A 47 2.04 -7.66 11.12
N THR A 48 1.88 -8.62 10.20
CA THR A 48 3.02 -9.24 9.51
C THR A 48 3.76 -8.22 8.65
N VAL A 49 3.03 -7.35 7.95
CA VAL A 49 3.60 -6.27 7.16
C VAL A 49 4.32 -5.26 8.05
N GLU A 50 3.75 -4.89 9.20
CA GLU A 50 4.38 -3.96 10.15
C GLU A 50 5.72 -4.49 10.63
N ASN A 51 5.75 -5.75 11.08
CA ASN A 51 6.96 -6.40 11.57
C ASN A 51 8.07 -6.47 10.51
N LEU A 52 7.71 -6.66 9.24
CA LEU A 52 8.67 -6.69 8.14
C LEU A 52 9.17 -5.29 7.75
N LEU A 53 8.36 -4.25 7.93
CA LEU A 53 8.72 -2.87 7.62
C LEU A 53 9.46 -2.17 8.76
N ASP A 54 9.52 -2.74 9.97
CA ASP A 54 10.22 -2.16 11.13
C ASP A 54 11.72 -1.89 10.86
N VAL A 55 12.32 -2.61 9.91
CA VAL A 55 13.70 -2.39 9.46
C VAL A 55 13.89 -1.11 8.64
N VAL A 56 12.81 -0.51 8.13
CA VAL A 56 12.84 0.68 7.29
C VAL A 56 12.82 1.92 8.18
N LEU A 57 13.97 2.61 8.25
CA LEU A 57 14.05 3.90 8.92
C LEU A 57 13.27 4.96 8.13
N ILE A 58 12.19 5.48 8.73
CA ILE A 58 11.41 6.59 8.19
C ILE A 58 11.94 7.91 8.77
N ASP A 59 12.75 8.63 8.03
CA ASP A 59 13.23 9.99 8.33
C ASP A 59 12.91 10.93 7.16
N SER A 60 13.36 12.19 7.21
CA SER A 60 13.09 13.15 6.14
C SER A 60 13.74 12.79 4.80
N GLU A 61 14.81 11.98 4.80
CA GLU A 61 15.49 11.56 3.57
C GLU A 61 14.68 10.50 2.81
N ILE A 62 13.63 9.93 3.40
CA ILE A 62 12.74 8.96 2.73
C ILE A 62 12.20 9.51 1.40
N PHE A 63 11.94 10.82 1.33
CA PHE A 63 11.40 11.49 0.15
C PHE A 63 12.39 11.58 -1.02
N GLU A 64 13.68 11.40 -0.75
CA GLU A 64 14.74 11.39 -1.77
C GLU A 64 15.03 9.98 -2.27
N LYS A 65 14.62 8.96 -1.52
CA LYS A 65 14.80 7.54 -1.88
C LYS A 65 13.83 7.13 -2.98
N ARG A 66 14.24 6.16 -3.80
CA ARG A 66 13.35 5.45 -4.73
C ARG A 66 13.02 4.09 -4.14
N ILE A 67 11.74 3.76 -4.10
CA ILE A 67 11.23 2.54 -3.48
C ILE A 67 10.59 1.69 -4.58
N LEU A 68 11.01 0.43 -4.66
CA LEU A 68 10.49 -0.54 -5.60
C LEU A 68 9.89 -1.71 -4.83
N GLU A 69 8.61 -2.01 -5.06
CA GLU A 69 8.00 -3.28 -4.64
C GLU A 69 7.89 -4.23 -5.86
N PRO A 70 8.79 -5.22 -5.98
CA PRO A 70 8.65 -6.26 -6.99
C PRO A 70 7.62 -7.31 -6.54
N SER A 71 6.86 -7.87 -7.48
CA SER A 71 5.75 -8.81 -7.20
C SER A 71 4.74 -8.22 -6.21
N CYS A 72 4.33 -6.98 -6.48
CA CYS A 72 3.60 -6.16 -5.50
C CYS A 72 2.22 -6.69 -5.14
N GLY A 73 1.63 -7.60 -5.92
CA GLY A 73 0.25 -8.01 -5.75
C GLY A 73 -0.65 -6.77 -5.68
N GLN A 74 -1.44 -6.67 -4.60
CA GLN A 74 -2.31 -5.52 -4.35
C GLN A 74 -1.69 -4.44 -3.44
N GLY A 75 -0.37 -4.50 -3.20
CA GLY A 75 0.46 -3.40 -2.70
C GLY A 75 0.36 -3.08 -1.22
N ILE A 76 0.01 -4.04 -0.37
CA ILE A 76 -0.15 -3.81 1.08
C ILE A 76 1.13 -3.28 1.76
N PHE A 77 2.33 -3.69 1.30
CA PHE A 77 3.59 -3.20 1.84
C PHE A 77 3.79 -1.72 1.51
N ILE A 78 3.63 -1.32 0.24
CA ILE A 78 3.70 0.10 -0.12
C ILE A 78 2.63 0.92 0.63
N LEU A 79 1.39 0.44 0.74
CA LEU A 79 0.32 1.18 1.41
C LEU A 79 0.62 1.38 2.90
N LYS A 80 1.15 0.37 3.57
CA LYS A 80 1.59 0.49 4.96
C LYS A 80 2.75 1.47 5.11
N LEU A 81 3.78 1.35 4.27
CA LEU A 81 4.92 2.26 4.30
C LEU A 81 4.48 3.73 4.10
N LEU A 82 3.63 3.99 3.10
CA LEU A 82 3.10 5.33 2.86
C LEU A 82 2.24 5.83 4.02
N SER A 83 1.53 4.94 4.70
CA SER A 83 0.71 5.28 5.87
C SER A 83 1.59 5.72 7.04
N ASP A 84 2.70 5.01 7.26
CA ASP A 84 3.66 5.34 8.33
C ASP A 84 4.42 6.62 8.02
N ILE A 85 4.80 6.84 6.76
CA ILE A 85 5.39 8.11 6.31
C ILE A 85 4.40 9.25 6.55
N TYR A 86 3.12 9.11 6.19
CA TYR A 86 2.13 10.16 6.42
C TYR A 86 1.91 10.43 7.92
N LEU A 87 1.86 9.39 8.77
CA LEU A 87 1.73 9.56 10.22
C LEU A 87 2.90 10.37 10.81
N LYS A 88 4.10 10.23 10.24
CA LYS A 88 5.28 11.00 10.66
C LYS A 88 5.37 12.38 10.02
N PHE A 89 4.93 12.51 8.76
CA PHE A 89 4.98 13.71 7.94
C PHE A 89 3.62 13.95 7.28
N PRO A 90 2.64 14.53 8.01
CA PRO A 90 1.24 14.60 7.58
C PRO A 90 1.00 15.72 6.56
N ASP A 91 1.61 15.60 5.38
CA ASP A 91 1.48 16.52 4.24
C ASP A 91 1.04 15.75 2.99
N SER A 92 -0.24 15.83 2.65
CA SER A 92 -0.81 15.10 1.51
C SER A 92 -0.24 15.52 0.16
N ILE A 93 0.22 16.77 0.02
CA ILE A 93 0.85 17.25 -1.22
C ILE A 93 2.23 16.62 -1.37
N LEU A 94 3.01 16.58 -0.29
CA LEU A 94 4.32 15.92 -0.27
C LEU A 94 4.20 14.42 -0.53
N ILE A 95 3.28 13.73 0.15
CA ILE A 95 3.02 12.30 -0.07
C ILE A 95 2.60 12.04 -1.52
N SER A 96 1.70 12.83 -2.09
CA SER A 96 1.25 12.66 -3.47
C SER A 96 2.39 12.82 -4.49
N LYS A 97 3.28 13.80 -4.28
CA LYS A 97 4.49 13.98 -5.10
C LYS A 97 5.44 12.79 -4.95
N PHE A 98 5.64 12.31 -3.72
CA PHE A 98 6.49 11.18 -3.43
C PHE A 98 5.99 9.90 -4.13
N ILE A 99 4.69 9.61 -4.02
CA ILE A 99 4.06 8.49 -4.72
C ILE A 99 4.31 8.57 -6.23
N SER A 100 4.11 9.75 -6.82
CA SER A 100 4.18 9.92 -8.28
C SER A 100 5.59 9.80 -8.85
N ASN A 101 6.61 10.13 -8.06
CA ASN A 101 7.99 10.28 -8.55
C ASN A 101 8.96 9.21 -8.02
N ASN A 102 8.66 8.61 -6.88
CA ASN A 102 9.63 7.81 -6.12
C ASN A 102 9.14 6.39 -5.79
N ILE A 103 7.84 6.12 -5.92
CA ILE A 103 7.28 4.79 -5.67
C ILE A 103 7.08 4.06 -7.00
N PHE A 104 7.70 2.89 -7.10
CA PHE A 104 7.63 2.01 -8.25
C PHE A 104 7.12 0.64 -7.79
N PHE A 105 6.29 0.01 -8.60
CA PHE A 105 5.79 -1.32 -8.33
C PHE A 105 5.59 -2.08 -9.62
N VAL A 106 5.81 -3.39 -9.56
CA VAL A 106 5.67 -4.27 -10.71
C VAL A 106 5.10 -5.61 -10.26
N ASP A 107 4.21 -6.15 -11.06
CA ASP A 107 3.72 -7.52 -10.92
C ASP A 107 3.68 -8.17 -12.31
N VAL A 108 3.83 -9.49 -12.35
CA VAL A 108 3.70 -10.26 -13.60
C VAL A 108 2.24 -10.35 -14.06
N GLN A 109 1.29 -10.22 -13.12
CA GLN A 109 -0.13 -10.19 -13.39
C GLN A 109 -0.59 -8.74 -13.52
N GLU A 110 -0.96 -8.32 -14.73
CA GLU A 110 -1.46 -6.98 -15.01
C GLU A 110 -2.65 -6.59 -14.11
N GLU A 111 -3.54 -7.53 -13.79
CA GLU A 111 -4.67 -7.31 -12.89
C GLU A 111 -4.25 -6.80 -11.50
N MET A 112 -3.10 -7.24 -11.00
CA MET A 112 -2.57 -6.81 -9.70
C MET A 112 -2.14 -5.33 -9.75
N VAL A 113 -1.43 -4.97 -10.83
CA VAL A 113 -1.00 -3.59 -11.09
C VAL A 113 -2.22 -2.66 -11.25
N GLU A 114 -3.24 -3.08 -11.99
CA GLU A 114 -4.45 -2.26 -12.21
C GLU A 114 -5.26 -2.08 -10.93
N LYS A 115 -5.39 -3.11 -10.09
CA LYS A 115 -6.02 -2.96 -8.76
C LYS A 115 -5.24 -2.02 -7.87
N LEU A 116 -3.92 -2.13 -7.85
CA LEU A 116 -3.09 -1.25 -7.04
C LEU A 116 -3.25 0.21 -7.50
N LYS A 117 -3.24 0.49 -8.81
CA LYS A 117 -3.52 1.85 -9.34
C LYS A 117 -4.87 2.40 -8.87
N LEU A 118 -5.92 1.58 -8.85
CA LEU A 118 -7.23 1.97 -8.33
C LEU A 118 -7.19 2.26 -6.83
N ILE A 119 -6.48 1.44 -6.05
CA ILE A 119 -6.29 1.67 -4.61
C ILE A 119 -5.54 2.98 -4.39
N PHE A 120 -4.47 3.25 -5.15
CA PHE A 120 -3.72 4.51 -5.10
C PHE A 120 -4.58 5.73 -5.41
N LYS A 121 -5.46 5.63 -6.42
CA LYS A 121 -6.41 6.71 -6.73
C LYS A 121 -7.33 6.99 -5.53
N ASN A 122 -7.78 5.95 -4.82
CA ASN A 122 -8.58 6.08 -3.59
C ASN A 122 -7.74 6.55 -2.39
N TYR A 123 -6.47 6.14 -2.31
CA TYR A 123 -5.51 6.51 -1.27
C TYR A 123 -5.17 8.00 -1.33
N SER A 124 -4.91 8.55 -2.52
CA SER A 124 -4.73 9.98 -2.73
C SER A 124 -6.00 10.81 -2.45
N LEU A 125 -7.17 10.18 -2.47
CA LEU A 125 -8.41 10.81 -2.01
C LEU A 125 -8.57 10.73 -0.48
N PHE A 126 -8.00 9.70 0.15
CA PHE A 126 -8.06 9.45 1.59
C PHE A 126 -7.28 10.49 2.41
N PHE A 127 -6.16 11.02 1.91
CA PHE A 127 -5.39 12.14 2.49
C PHE A 127 -5.67 13.47 1.81
#